data_AF-A0A401KP20-F1
#
_entry.id   AF-A0A401KP20-F1
#
_cell.length_a   1.000
_cell.length_b   1.000
_cell.length_c   1.000
_cell.angle_alpha   90.00
_cell.angle_beta   90.00
_cell.angle_gamma   90.00
#
_symmetry.space_group_name_H-M   'P 1'
#
loop_
_entity.id
_entity.type
_entity.pdbx_description
1 polymer ?
#
loop_
_entity_poly.entity_id
_entity_poly.type
_entity_poly.pdbx_seq_one_letter_code
_entity_poly.pdbx_strand_id
1 'polypeptide(L)'
;MHLHTDLDVDTTPSTLINITTATSAAKPTTTATTTLTELTSTTPSPPPTTKPLYFAYGSNLSPTQMATRCTALPSSSIPLAIARLPKWRWLIHERGYANVVPPSEMCITKQQADCISSGEVGVAGGADEDAVYGVLYDMGEEDEKILDGFEGVDYSAPDAEVINMEDGRMMVREKEQGHGCYNKWVVEAEVVKWLGEKDGDKAEMVPVLVYVDEKRVRNGPPKAEYVPRMNRAIRESVALGLPAKWAEEVMRPAIPLN
;
A
#
# COMPACT_ATOMS: atom_id res chain seq x y z
N MET A 1 16.89 -4.91 70.36
CA MET A 1 17.83 -4.98 69.20
C MET A 1 17.45 -3.77 68.34
N HIS A 2 18.15 -2.63 68.32
CA HIS A 2 19.59 -2.39 68.09
C HIS A 2 20.04 -3.16 66.83
N LEU A 3 20.48 -2.55 65.72
CA LEU A 3 21.12 -1.24 65.43
C LEU A 3 20.48 -0.54 64.17
N HIS A 4 20.63 0.73 63.74
CA HIS A 4 21.46 1.93 64.07
C HIS A 4 22.95 1.86 63.66
N THR A 5 23.39 2.38 62.50
CA THR A 5 23.45 3.82 62.08
C THR A 5 23.50 3.94 60.53
N ASP A 6 23.17 5.05 59.85
CA ASP A 6 23.81 6.38 59.72
C ASP A 6 25.30 6.32 59.29
N LEU A 7 25.94 7.23 58.52
CA LEU A 7 25.63 8.34 57.56
C LEU A 7 26.99 8.62 56.80
N ASP A 8 27.23 9.48 55.80
CA ASP A 8 26.46 10.56 55.13
C ASP A 8 26.95 10.86 53.68
N VAL A 9 26.28 11.84 53.04
CA VAL A 9 26.60 12.77 51.92
C VAL A 9 27.99 13.46 51.97
N ASP A 10 28.59 13.81 50.81
CA ASP A 10 29.02 15.21 50.44
C ASP A 10 29.47 15.39 48.95
N THR A 11 30.07 16.55 48.61
CA THR A 11 29.95 17.27 47.32
C THR A 11 31.24 17.42 46.45
N THR A 12 31.03 17.59 45.13
CA THR A 12 31.63 18.50 44.08
C THR A 12 33.05 19.16 44.23
N PRO A 13 33.62 19.85 43.19
CA PRO A 13 33.67 19.66 41.71
C PRO A 13 35.10 19.90 41.08
N SER A 14 35.18 20.00 39.73
CA SER A 14 36.32 20.53 38.91
C SER A 14 37.47 19.53 38.60
N THR A 15 38.29 19.64 37.53
CA THR A 15 38.87 20.83 36.86
C THR A 15 39.23 20.64 35.36
N LEU A 16 39.34 21.80 34.68
CA LEU A 16 39.64 22.20 33.28
C LEU A 16 40.72 21.48 32.42
N ILE A 17 40.46 21.50 31.09
CA ILE A 17 41.33 21.89 29.94
C ILE A 17 42.63 21.11 29.64
N ASN A 18 42.75 20.63 28.39
CA ASN A 18 43.89 21.03 27.54
C ASN A 18 43.58 21.03 26.02
N ILE A 19 44.25 21.91 25.26
CA ILE A 19 44.10 22.09 23.80
C ILE A 19 45.49 21.97 23.17
N THR A 20 45.62 21.19 22.09
CA THR A 20 46.84 21.18 21.26
C THR A 20 46.50 21.26 19.77
N THR A 21 46.91 22.34 19.13
CA THR A 21 46.76 22.58 17.68
C THR A 21 47.93 21.96 16.91
N ALA A 22 47.65 21.37 15.73
CA ALA A 22 48.71 20.97 14.79
C ALA A 22 48.27 21.21 13.34
N THR A 23 48.88 22.20 12.69
CA THR A 23 48.69 22.53 11.26
C THR A 23 49.87 21.99 10.45
N SER A 24 49.63 21.40 9.28
CA SER A 24 50.65 21.30 8.23
C SER A 24 50.03 21.27 6.83
N ALA A 25 50.84 21.51 5.80
CA ALA A 25 50.40 21.86 4.45
C ALA A 25 50.45 20.70 3.43
N ALA A 26 49.71 20.87 2.32
CA ALA A 26 49.70 19.96 1.18
C ALA A 26 50.69 20.38 0.07
N LYS A 27 51.17 19.42 -0.74
CA LYS A 27 51.25 19.53 -2.22
C LYS A 27 51.48 18.13 -2.89
N PRO A 28 51.66 17.96 -4.23
CA PRO A 28 50.82 17.01 -4.97
C PRO A 28 51.56 15.88 -5.72
N THR A 29 50.82 14.85 -6.18
CA THR A 29 51.33 13.87 -7.15
C THR A 29 50.27 13.45 -8.18
N THR A 30 50.57 13.74 -9.45
CA THR A 30 50.24 13.02 -10.70
C THR A 30 48.90 12.28 -10.86
N THR A 31 48.03 12.82 -11.72
CA THR A 31 46.98 12.07 -12.42
C THR A 31 47.58 11.18 -13.52
N ALA A 32 47.12 9.93 -13.63
CA ALA A 32 47.38 9.06 -14.79
C ALA A 32 46.06 8.74 -15.50
N THR A 33 45.95 9.09 -16.79
CA THR A 33 44.75 8.87 -17.59
C THR A 33 44.82 7.51 -18.28
N THR A 34 43.90 6.60 -17.96
CA THR A 34 43.71 5.34 -18.67
C THR A 34 42.38 5.37 -19.41
N THR A 35 42.41 5.61 -20.72
CA THR A 35 41.25 5.43 -21.60
C THR A 35 40.95 3.94 -21.78
N LEU A 36 39.76 3.50 -21.40
CA LEU A 36 39.19 2.20 -21.76
C LEU A 36 38.03 2.41 -22.73
N THR A 37 38.03 1.65 -23.82
CA THR A 37 37.05 1.76 -24.89
C THR A 37 35.77 1.02 -24.50
N GLU A 38 34.68 1.75 -24.25
CA GLU A 38 33.40 1.16 -23.88
C GLU A 38 32.69 0.55 -25.09
N LEU A 39 32.44 -0.76 -25.05
CA LEU A 39 31.71 -1.48 -26.09
C LEU A 39 30.20 -1.37 -25.82
N THR A 40 29.47 -0.76 -26.74
CA THR A 40 28.03 -0.52 -26.60
C THR A 40 27.22 -1.82 -26.71
N SER A 41 26.96 -2.46 -25.58
CA SER A 41 25.93 -3.48 -25.43
C SER A 41 24.56 -2.81 -25.23
N THR A 42 23.63 -2.99 -26.17
CA THR A 42 22.28 -2.41 -26.10
C THR A 42 21.41 -3.15 -25.06
N THR A 43 21.49 -2.73 -23.80
CA THR A 43 20.59 -3.20 -22.73
C THR A 43 19.22 -2.52 -22.86
N PRO A 44 18.09 -3.24 -22.72
CA PRO A 44 16.77 -2.60 -22.65
C PRO A 44 16.69 -1.68 -21.42
N SER A 45 16.03 -0.53 -21.56
CA SER A 45 15.85 0.42 -20.45
C SER A 45 15.08 -0.22 -19.29
N PRO A 46 15.48 0.01 -18.02
CA PRO A 46 14.62 -0.34 -16.90
C PRO A 46 13.29 0.45 -16.95
N PRO A 47 12.21 -0.09 -16.35
CA PRO A 47 10.94 0.62 -16.19
C PRO A 47 11.10 1.85 -15.26
N PRO A 48 10.17 2.83 -15.32
CA PRO A 48 10.27 4.07 -14.54
C PRO A 48 10.30 3.79 -13.03
N THR A 49 11.26 4.42 -12.35
CA THR A 49 11.64 4.13 -10.94
C THR A 49 10.76 4.84 -9.91
N THR A 50 9.45 4.99 -10.18
CA THR A 50 8.50 5.65 -9.29
C THR A 50 7.90 4.67 -8.29
N LYS A 51 7.92 4.98 -6.99
CA LYS A 51 7.27 4.17 -5.96
C LYS A 51 5.76 4.03 -6.27
N PRO A 52 5.17 2.83 -6.17
CA PRO A 52 3.73 2.66 -6.37
C PRO A 52 2.92 3.35 -5.28
N LEU A 53 1.80 3.97 -5.68
CA LEU A 53 0.86 4.62 -4.75
C LEU A 53 -0.02 3.58 -4.04
N TYR A 54 -0.42 3.81 -2.80
CA TYR A 54 -1.30 2.88 -2.09
C TYR A 54 -2.76 3.01 -2.55
N PHE A 55 -3.34 1.93 -3.09
CA PHE A 55 -4.75 1.85 -3.49
C PHE A 55 -5.62 1.30 -2.36
N ALA A 56 -6.43 2.18 -1.75
CA ALA A 56 -7.37 1.81 -0.70
C ALA A 56 -8.77 1.52 -1.26
N TYR A 57 -9.34 0.35 -0.93
CA TYR A 57 -10.71 -0.08 -1.27
C TYR A 57 -11.56 -0.54 -0.07
N GLY A 58 -10.93 -0.70 1.09
CA GLY A 58 -11.57 -1.11 2.36
C GLY A 58 -11.79 0.08 3.30
N SER A 59 -11.65 -0.12 4.61
CA SER A 59 -11.81 0.97 5.58
C SER A 59 -10.81 2.13 5.40
N ASN A 60 -9.70 1.90 4.70
CA ASN A 60 -8.69 2.89 4.36
C ASN A 60 -9.14 3.88 3.25
N LEU A 61 -10.32 3.68 2.64
CA LEU A 61 -11.03 4.69 1.85
C LEU A 61 -11.35 5.97 2.67
N SER A 62 -11.32 5.89 4.00
CA SER A 62 -11.41 7.01 4.94
C SER A 62 -10.02 7.63 5.18
N PRO A 63 -9.76 8.89 4.79
CA PRO A 63 -8.55 9.61 5.23
C PRO A 63 -8.46 9.68 6.76
N THR A 64 -9.60 9.74 7.47
CA THR A 64 -9.64 9.65 8.93
C THR A 64 -9.08 8.31 9.45
N GLN A 65 -9.37 7.18 8.77
CA GLN A 65 -8.80 5.88 9.09
C GLN A 65 -7.30 5.83 8.78
N MET A 66 -6.87 6.44 7.66
CA MET A 66 -5.45 6.52 7.28
C MET A 66 -4.67 7.37 8.28
N ALA A 67 -5.13 8.56 8.68
CA ALA A 67 -4.49 9.40 9.71
C ALA A 67 -4.43 8.74 11.11
N THR A 68 -5.22 7.69 11.35
CA THR A 68 -5.16 6.88 12.58
C THR A 68 -4.17 5.71 12.48
N ARG A 69 -3.71 5.36 11.27
CA ARG A 69 -2.79 4.24 10.98
C ARG A 69 -1.41 4.72 10.55
N CYS A 70 -1.35 5.61 9.56
CA CYS A 70 -0.14 6.25 9.07
C CYS A 70 0.24 7.40 10.01
N THR A 71 1.13 7.12 10.97
CA THR A 71 1.55 8.09 12.00
C THR A 71 3.00 8.55 11.86
N ALA A 72 3.79 7.98 10.92
CA ALA A 72 5.17 8.37 10.70
C ALA A 72 5.28 9.61 9.78
N LEU A 73 4.63 9.58 8.62
CA LEU A 73 4.53 10.72 7.70
C LEU A 73 3.07 11.21 7.59
N PRO A 74 2.75 12.42 8.08
CA PRO A 74 1.40 12.99 7.99
C PRO A 74 0.86 13.05 6.54
N SER A 75 1.74 13.25 5.56
CA SER A 75 1.41 13.25 4.13
C SER A 75 0.78 11.94 3.64
N SER A 76 1.13 10.80 4.25
CA SER A 76 0.61 9.48 3.85
C SER A 76 -0.84 9.23 4.27
N SER A 77 -1.43 10.17 5.01
CA SER A 77 -2.89 10.22 5.25
C SER A 77 -3.65 11.14 4.29
N ILE A 78 -2.95 11.91 3.44
CA ILE A 78 -3.55 12.85 2.49
C ILE A 78 -3.92 12.11 1.20
N PRO A 79 -5.21 12.10 0.79
CA PRO A 79 -5.63 11.41 -0.43
C PRO A 79 -5.19 12.21 -1.67
N LEU A 80 -4.54 11.54 -2.61
CA LEU A 80 -4.00 12.16 -3.84
C LEU A 80 -4.95 12.07 -5.04
N ALA A 81 -5.68 10.95 -5.16
CA ALA A 81 -6.53 10.70 -6.31
C ALA A 81 -7.69 9.74 -6.00
N ILE A 82 -8.71 9.76 -6.87
CA ILE A 82 -9.62 8.64 -7.10
C ILE A 82 -9.12 7.87 -8.31
N ALA A 83 -9.01 6.55 -8.19
CA ALA A 83 -8.59 5.65 -9.26
C ALA A 83 -9.50 4.42 -9.34
N ARG A 84 -9.38 3.63 -10.41
CA ARG A 84 -10.09 2.36 -10.57
C ARG A 84 -9.19 1.23 -11.07
N LEU A 85 -9.55 0.00 -10.71
CA LEU A 85 -8.95 -1.26 -11.16
C LEU A 85 -9.93 -1.97 -12.12
N PRO A 86 -9.74 -1.92 -13.45
CA PRO A 86 -10.68 -2.48 -14.43
C PRO A 86 -10.77 -4.01 -14.38
N LYS A 87 -12.00 -4.56 -14.47
CA LYS A 87 -12.37 -5.98 -14.30
C LYS A 87 -12.15 -6.60 -12.91
N TRP A 88 -11.63 -5.86 -11.93
CA TRP A 88 -11.53 -6.36 -10.56
C TRP A 88 -12.93 -6.35 -9.92
N ARG A 89 -13.17 -7.27 -8.98
CA ARG A 89 -14.42 -7.32 -8.21
C ARG A 89 -14.18 -7.01 -6.74
N TRP A 90 -15.08 -6.25 -6.13
CA TRP A 90 -15.04 -5.96 -4.69
C TRP A 90 -15.99 -6.92 -3.95
N LEU A 91 -15.61 -7.32 -2.73
CA LEU A 91 -16.49 -8.08 -1.85
C LEU A 91 -16.21 -7.79 -0.38
N ILE A 92 -17.17 -8.15 0.47
CA ILE A 92 -16.86 -8.55 1.85
C ILE A 92 -16.62 -10.07 1.84
N HIS A 93 -15.44 -10.52 2.25
CA HIS A 93 -15.09 -11.95 2.26
C HIS A 93 -15.54 -12.66 3.53
N GLU A 94 -15.42 -13.98 3.55
CA GLU A 94 -15.85 -14.89 4.62
C GLU A 94 -15.31 -14.59 6.05
N ARG A 95 -14.33 -13.70 6.23
CA ARG A 95 -13.92 -13.17 7.57
C ARG A 95 -14.64 -11.89 8.01
N GLY A 96 -15.49 -11.31 7.16
CA GLY A 96 -16.26 -10.09 7.41
C GLY A 96 -15.50 -8.78 7.20
N TYR A 97 -14.48 -8.79 6.35
CA TYR A 97 -13.69 -7.62 5.92
C TYR A 97 -13.75 -7.45 4.39
N ALA A 98 -13.38 -6.29 3.86
CA ALA A 98 -13.31 -6.08 2.42
C ALA A 98 -12.13 -6.83 1.79
N ASN A 99 -12.31 -7.33 0.57
CA ASN A 99 -11.24 -7.81 -0.30
C ASN A 99 -11.52 -7.35 -1.73
N VAL A 100 -10.51 -7.38 -2.58
CA VAL A 100 -10.66 -7.27 -4.04
C VAL A 100 -10.13 -8.53 -4.69
N VAL A 101 -10.81 -9.00 -5.73
CA VAL A 101 -10.39 -10.18 -6.48
C VAL A 101 -9.97 -9.75 -7.89
N PRO A 102 -8.77 -10.15 -8.35
CA PRO A 102 -8.29 -9.86 -9.70
C PRO A 102 -9.17 -10.54 -10.77
N PRO A 103 -9.12 -10.08 -12.03
CA PRO A 103 -9.80 -10.75 -13.13
C PRO A 103 -9.23 -12.15 -13.42
N SER A 104 -9.95 -12.95 -14.20
CA SER A 104 -9.60 -14.35 -14.46
C SER A 104 -8.20 -14.56 -15.04
N GLU A 105 -7.73 -13.65 -15.90
CA GLU A 105 -6.36 -13.64 -16.44
C GLU A 105 -5.26 -13.44 -15.40
N MET A 106 -5.59 -12.92 -14.21
CA MET A 106 -4.67 -12.63 -13.10
C MET A 106 -4.89 -13.57 -11.90
N CYS A 107 -5.65 -14.66 -12.07
CA CYS A 107 -5.93 -15.62 -11.00
C CYS A 107 -4.77 -16.58 -10.75
N ILE A 108 -4.27 -16.58 -9.52
CA ILE A 108 -3.14 -17.41 -9.06
C ILE A 108 -3.57 -18.72 -8.39
N THR A 109 -4.86 -18.88 -8.06
CA THR A 109 -5.40 -20.15 -7.55
C THR A 109 -6.59 -20.62 -8.37
N LYS A 110 -6.77 -21.95 -8.47
CA LYS A 110 -7.97 -22.53 -9.10
C LYS A 110 -9.25 -22.05 -8.42
N GLN A 111 -9.25 -21.95 -7.08
CA GLN A 111 -10.37 -21.43 -6.31
C GLN A 111 -10.78 -20.00 -6.71
N GLN A 112 -9.83 -19.12 -7.05
CA GLN A 112 -10.14 -17.81 -7.61
C GLN A 112 -10.84 -17.94 -8.97
N ALA A 113 -10.20 -18.63 -9.92
CA ALA A 113 -10.74 -18.80 -11.27
C ALA A 113 -12.13 -19.48 -11.28
N ASP A 114 -12.30 -20.54 -10.48
CA ASP A 114 -13.54 -21.29 -10.34
C ASP A 114 -14.66 -20.39 -9.78
N CYS A 115 -14.42 -19.69 -8.67
CA CYS A 115 -15.45 -18.86 -8.03
C CYS A 115 -15.76 -17.57 -8.81
N ILE A 116 -14.82 -17.00 -9.58
CA ILE A 116 -15.10 -15.90 -10.52
C ILE A 116 -16.01 -16.39 -11.65
N SER A 117 -15.72 -17.58 -12.18
CA SER A 117 -16.43 -18.20 -13.31
C SER A 117 -17.83 -18.70 -12.94
N SER A 118 -18.05 -19.12 -11.68
CA SER A 118 -19.38 -19.46 -11.15
C SER A 118 -20.24 -18.24 -10.82
N GLY A 119 -19.64 -17.03 -10.79
CA GLY A 119 -20.33 -15.81 -10.36
C GLY A 119 -20.48 -15.66 -8.84
N GLU A 120 -19.85 -16.52 -8.04
CA GLU A 120 -19.92 -16.47 -6.57
C GLU A 120 -19.05 -15.36 -5.94
N VAL A 121 -18.12 -14.77 -6.72
CA VAL A 121 -17.18 -13.74 -6.27
C VAL A 121 -17.74 -12.33 -6.51
N GLY A 122 -18.03 -11.66 -5.40
CA GLY A 122 -18.18 -10.21 -5.28
C GLY A 122 -19.23 -9.56 -6.18
N VAL A 123 -19.09 -8.25 -6.32
CA VAL A 123 -19.93 -7.40 -7.17
C VAL A 123 -18.99 -6.47 -7.94
N ALA A 124 -19.10 -6.47 -9.27
CA ALA A 124 -18.63 -5.38 -10.12
C ALA A 124 -19.72 -4.30 -10.21
N GLY A 125 -19.40 -3.07 -10.61
CA GLY A 125 -20.43 -2.05 -10.84
C GLY A 125 -21.46 -2.48 -11.89
N GLY A 126 -22.59 -1.77 -11.99
CA GLY A 126 -23.52 -1.95 -13.10
C GLY A 126 -22.80 -1.91 -14.46
N ALA A 127 -23.30 -2.61 -15.48
CA ALA A 127 -22.56 -3.11 -16.64
C ALA A 127 -21.61 -2.17 -17.43
N ASP A 128 -21.72 -0.84 -17.26
CA ASP A 128 -20.81 0.16 -17.84
C ASP A 128 -19.57 0.45 -16.95
N GLU A 129 -19.53 -0.06 -15.72
CA GLU A 129 -18.55 0.23 -14.65
C GLU A 129 -17.95 -1.08 -14.05
N ASP A 130 -17.50 -2.01 -14.91
CA ASP A 130 -16.77 -3.22 -14.51
C ASP A 130 -15.36 -2.89 -13.97
N ALA A 131 -15.30 -2.37 -12.74
CA ALA A 131 -14.09 -2.01 -12.01
C ALA A 131 -14.33 -1.92 -10.50
N VAL A 132 -13.24 -1.92 -9.72
CA VAL A 132 -13.24 -1.45 -8.32
C VAL A 132 -12.72 -0.02 -8.27
N TYR A 133 -13.43 0.89 -7.60
CA TYR A 133 -12.94 2.25 -7.32
C TYR A 133 -12.22 2.32 -5.96
N GLY A 134 -11.19 3.17 -5.90
CA GLY A 134 -10.34 3.34 -4.72
C GLY A 134 -9.81 4.76 -4.56
N VAL A 135 -9.22 5.03 -3.40
CA VAL A 135 -8.52 6.27 -3.09
C VAL A 135 -7.01 5.99 -3.08
N LEU A 136 -6.22 6.84 -3.75
CA LEU A 136 -4.76 6.74 -3.78
C LEU A 136 -4.11 7.59 -2.68
N TYR A 137 -3.04 7.08 -2.07
CA TYR A 137 -2.18 7.77 -1.10
C TYR A 137 -0.70 7.56 -1.45
N ASP A 138 0.16 8.56 -1.23
CA ASP A 138 1.62 8.38 -1.26
C ASP A 138 2.13 7.96 0.13
N MET A 139 2.45 6.67 0.27
CA MET A 139 2.71 6.05 1.56
C MET A 139 4.21 5.91 1.84
N GLY A 140 4.69 6.51 2.92
CA GLY A 140 6.07 6.34 3.41
C GLY A 140 6.38 4.89 3.75
N GLU A 141 7.65 4.49 3.63
CA GLU A 141 8.08 3.10 3.93
C GLU A 141 7.89 2.67 5.38
N GLU A 142 7.77 3.62 6.31
CA GLU A 142 7.47 3.33 7.73
C GLU A 142 5.96 3.13 7.94
N ASP A 143 5.13 4.00 7.36
CA ASP A 143 3.67 3.83 7.37
C ASP A 143 3.21 2.58 6.60
N GLU A 144 3.93 2.19 5.56
CA GLU A 144 3.74 0.92 4.86
C GLU A 144 3.98 -0.27 5.80
N LYS A 145 5.04 -0.25 6.61
CA LYS A 145 5.31 -1.30 7.61
C LYS A 145 4.26 -1.33 8.72
N ILE A 146 3.69 -0.17 9.07
CA ILE A 146 2.55 -0.09 10.01
C ILE A 146 1.29 -0.69 9.37
N LEU A 147 0.99 -0.40 8.10
CA LEU A 147 -0.13 -1.01 7.38
C LEU A 147 0.06 -2.52 7.15
N ASP A 148 1.27 -2.98 6.85
CA ASP A 148 1.60 -4.40 6.72
C ASP A 148 1.29 -5.17 8.02
N GLY A 149 1.47 -4.54 9.19
CA GLY A 149 1.01 -5.08 10.48
C GLY A 149 -0.50 -5.09 10.66
N PHE A 150 -1.21 -4.11 10.11
CA PHE A 150 -2.68 -4.01 10.17
C PHE A 150 -3.41 -4.95 9.20
N GLU A 151 -2.88 -5.11 7.98
CA GLU A 151 -3.39 -6.03 6.96
C GLU A 151 -2.74 -7.43 7.10
N GLY A 152 -1.83 -7.60 8.07
CA GLY A 152 -1.28 -8.88 8.50
C GLY A 152 -0.46 -9.61 7.43
N VAL A 153 0.44 -8.89 6.76
CA VAL A 153 1.34 -9.41 5.73
C VAL A 153 2.37 -10.37 6.32
N ASP A 154 2.66 -11.46 5.60
CA ASP A 154 3.63 -12.47 6.00
C ASP A 154 4.93 -12.33 5.19
N TYR A 155 5.88 -11.54 5.71
CA TYR A 155 7.21 -11.40 5.14
C TYR A 155 8.04 -12.69 5.13
N SER A 156 7.65 -13.73 5.88
CA SER A 156 8.34 -15.03 5.91
C SER A 156 7.88 -15.99 4.82
N ALA A 157 6.84 -15.63 4.07
CA ALA A 157 6.35 -16.41 2.94
C ALA A 157 7.41 -16.55 1.82
N PRO A 158 7.35 -17.61 1.00
CA PRO A 158 8.19 -17.77 -0.18
C PRO A 158 8.01 -16.58 -1.15
N ASP A 159 9.05 -16.32 -1.94
CA ASP A 159 8.96 -15.40 -3.08
C ASP A 159 8.05 -16.01 -4.15
N ALA A 160 7.25 -15.19 -4.83
CA ALA A 160 6.29 -15.68 -5.82
C ALA A 160 6.96 -15.98 -7.18
N GLU A 161 6.39 -16.92 -7.93
CA GLU A 161 6.78 -17.17 -9.32
C GLU A 161 6.49 -15.94 -10.20
N VAL A 162 7.43 -15.60 -11.09
CA VAL A 162 7.32 -14.44 -11.99
C VAL A 162 6.36 -14.76 -13.13
N ILE A 163 5.11 -14.29 -13.00
CA ILE A 163 4.09 -14.39 -14.05
C ILE A 163 4.32 -13.26 -15.06
N ASN A 164 4.92 -13.59 -16.21
CA ASN A 164 5.04 -12.66 -17.34
C ASN A 164 3.69 -12.52 -18.03
N MET A 165 3.02 -11.38 -17.88
CA MET A 165 1.78 -11.07 -18.60
C MET A 165 2.09 -10.74 -20.07
N GLU A 166 1.48 -11.49 -21.00
CA GLU A 166 1.71 -11.33 -22.45
C GLU A 166 1.17 -10.00 -23.01
N ASP A 167 0.25 -9.33 -22.30
CA ASP A 167 -0.34 -8.04 -22.69
C ASP A 167 0.51 -6.82 -22.28
N GLY A 168 1.63 -7.03 -21.58
CA GLY A 168 2.55 -5.99 -21.14
C GLY A 168 2.12 -5.21 -19.89
N ARG A 169 1.00 -5.56 -19.25
CA ARG A 169 0.58 -4.93 -17.98
C ARG A 169 1.52 -5.26 -16.84
N MET A 170 1.78 -4.26 -16.00
CA MET A 170 2.53 -4.49 -14.76
C MET A 170 1.64 -5.22 -13.72
N MET A 171 2.02 -6.46 -13.41
CA MET A 171 1.62 -7.18 -12.19
C MET A 171 2.88 -7.71 -11.51
N VAL A 172 3.21 -7.18 -10.33
CA VAL A 172 4.29 -7.68 -9.48
C VAL A 172 3.69 -8.18 -8.16
N ARG A 173 3.78 -9.48 -7.94
CA ARG A 173 3.53 -10.15 -6.66
C ARG A 173 4.91 -10.56 -6.16
N GLU A 174 5.39 -9.97 -5.06
CA GLU A 174 6.75 -10.24 -4.57
C GLU A 174 6.83 -11.59 -3.85
N LYS A 175 5.80 -11.90 -3.05
CA LYS A 175 5.72 -13.09 -2.20
C LYS A 175 4.40 -13.82 -2.40
N GLU A 176 4.33 -15.03 -1.90
CA GLU A 176 3.07 -15.76 -1.78
C GLU A 176 2.28 -15.30 -0.54
N GLN A 177 0.95 -15.44 -0.53
CA GLN A 177 0.23 -15.36 0.75
C GLN A 177 0.61 -16.57 1.62
N GLY A 178 1.51 -16.37 2.58
CA GLY A 178 1.86 -17.33 3.63
C GLY A 178 0.74 -17.50 4.68
N HIS A 179 1.09 -17.43 5.95
CA HIS A 179 0.14 -17.48 7.07
C HIS A 179 -0.61 -16.15 7.29
N GLY A 180 -0.27 -15.11 6.53
CA GLY A 180 -0.82 -13.77 6.60
C GLY A 180 -2.29 -13.62 6.18
N CYS A 181 -2.85 -12.45 6.50
CA CYS A 181 -4.24 -12.09 6.21
C CYS A 181 -4.41 -11.57 4.78
N TYR A 182 -3.55 -10.66 4.33
CA TYR A 182 -3.48 -10.17 2.96
C TYR A 182 -2.03 -10.28 2.45
N ASN A 183 -1.84 -10.20 1.14
CA ASN A 183 -0.54 -10.17 0.47
C ASN A 183 -0.39 -8.89 -0.38
N LYS A 184 0.86 -8.47 -0.65
CA LYS A 184 1.16 -7.25 -1.43
C LYS A 184 1.25 -7.54 -2.93
N TRP A 185 0.45 -6.81 -3.71
CA TRP A 185 0.45 -6.83 -5.17
C TRP A 185 0.69 -5.40 -5.67
N VAL A 186 1.58 -5.21 -6.65
CA VAL A 186 1.72 -3.96 -7.39
C VAL A 186 1.11 -4.15 -8.78
N VAL A 187 0.09 -3.36 -9.10
CA VAL A 187 -0.71 -3.48 -10.33
C VAL A 187 -1.00 -2.11 -10.94
N GLU A 188 -1.39 -2.04 -12.21
CA GLU A 188 -1.76 -0.76 -12.83
C GLU A 188 -3.21 -0.36 -12.50
N ALA A 189 -3.39 0.86 -11.98
CA ALA A 189 -4.70 1.49 -11.80
C ALA A 189 -4.88 2.70 -12.72
N GLU A 190 -6.11 2.91 -13.19
CA GLU A 190 -6.49 4.06 -14.00
C GLU A 190 -6.89 5.21 -13.07
N VAL A 191 -6.16 6.32 -13.09
CA VAL A 191 -6.55 7.54 -12.35
C VAL A 191 -7.76 8.18 -13.02
N VAL A 192 -8.82 8.36 -12.23
CA VAL A 192 -10.10 8.94 -12.66
C VAL A 192 -10.18 10.42 -12.29
N LYS A 193 -9.54 10.83 -11.20
CA LYS A 193 -9.51 12.23 -10.72
C LYS A 193 -8.33 12.47 -9.78
N TRP A 194 -7.43 13.40 -10.10
CA TRP A 194 -6.47 13.93 -9.13
C TRP A 194 -7.15 14.91 -8.15
N LEU A 195 -6.68 14.98 -6.90
CA LEU A 195 -7.28 15.79 -5.81
C LEU A 195 -6.48 17.07 -5.46
N GLY A 196 -5.40 17.35 -6.19
CA GLY A 196 -4.60 18.58 -6.07
C GLY A 196 -4.48 19.31 -7.41
N GLU A 197 -3.61 20.33 -7.49
CA GLU A 197 -3.46 21.26 -8.63
C GLU A 197 -2.86 20.64 -9.93
N LYS A 198 -2.98 19.33 -10.13
CA LYS A 198 -2.70 18.66 -11.41
C LYS A 198 -3.96 18.64 -12.27
N ASP A 199 -4.24 19.75 -12.96
CA ASP A 199 -5.23 19.78 -14.04
C ASP A 199 -4.81 18.82 -15.16
N GLY A 200 -5.51 17.70 -15.28
CA GLY A 200 -5.12 16.57 -16.11
C GLY A 200 -6.29 15.66 -16.45
N ASP A 201 -7.14 16.09 -17.39
CA ASP A 201 -8.30 15.35 -17.94
C ASP A 201 -7.93 14.08 -18.74
N LYS A 202 -6.78 13.45 -18.46
CA LYS A 202 -6.33 12.21 -19.11
C LYS A 202 -6.28 11.09 -18.11
N ALA A 203 -6.96 9.99 -18.44
CA ALA A 203 -6.79 8.72 -17.76
C ALA A 203 -5.30 8.33 -17.76
N GLU A 204 -4.71 8.31 -16.57
CA GLU A 204 -3.28 8.04 -16.35
C GLU A 204 -3.18 6.65 -15.69
N MET A 205 -2.50 5.71 -16.34
CA MET A 205 -2.20 4.42 -15.72
C MET A 205 -1.00 4.60 -14.79
N VAL A 206 -1.19 4.31 -13.50
CA VAL A 206 -0.14 4.42 -12.48
C VAL A 206 0.05 3.09 -11.76
N PRO A 207 1.28 2.71 -11.38
CA PRO A 207 1.51 1.53 -10.55
C PRO A 207 1.00 1.80 -9.13
N VAL A 208 0.20 0.86 -8.59
CA VAL A 208 -0.36 0.95 -7.24
C VAL A 208 -0.12 -0.30 -6.43
N LEU A 209 0.20 -0.12 -5.15
CA LEU A 209 0.23 -1.17 -4.14
C LEU A 209 -1.21 -1.44 -3.68
N VAL A 210 -1.65 -2.68 -3.78
CA VAL A 210 -2.93 -3.17 -3.28
C VAL A 210 -2.73 -4.42 -2.41
N TYR A 211 -3.50 -4.52 -1.33
CA TYR A 211 -3.52 -5.69 -0.45
C TYR A 211 -4.60 -6.67 -0.89
N VAL A 212 -4.29 -7.95 -1.05
CA VAL A 212 -5.22 -8.99 -1.55
C VAL A 212 -5.23 -10.20 -0.62
N ASP A 213 -6.41 -10.64 -0.14
CA ASP A 213 -6.55 -11.94 0.55
C ASP A 213 -6.78 -13.02 -0.52
N GLU A 214 -5.67 -13.54 -1.05
CA GLU A 214 -5.63 -14.51 -2.16
C GLU A 214 -6.45 -15.77 -1.86
N LYS A 215 -6.59 -16.13 -0.58
CA LYS A 215 -7.25 -17.35 -0.10
C LYS A 215 -8.75 -17.20 0.13
N ARG A 216 -9.27 -15.97 0.28
CA ARG A 216 -10.65 -15.71 0.75
C ARG A 216 -11.41 -14.81 -0.22
N VAL A 217 -12.06 -15.48 -1.16
CA VAL A 217 -12.73 -14.87 -2.30
C VAL A 217 -14.24 -15.10 -2.33
N ARG A 218 -14.79 -15.83 -1.35
CA ARG A 218 -16.25 -16.01 -1.24
C ARG A 218 -16.87 -14.88 -0.42
N ASN A 219 -18.04 -14.43 -0.86
CA ASN A 219 -18.86 -13.45 -0.15
C ASN A 219 -19.21 -13.91 1.28
N GLY A 220 -19.20 -12.97 2.23
CA GLY A 220 -19.56 -13.20 3.63
C GLY A 220 -20.15 -11.95 4.30
N PRO A 221 -20.82 -12.10 5.46
CA PRO A 221 -21.41 -10.97 6.18
C PRO A 221 -20.33 -10.08 6.81
N PRO A 222 -20.49 -8.75 6.84
CA PRO A 222 -19.53 -7.84 7.46
C PRO A 222 -19.48 -8.03 8.98
N LYS A 223 -18.30 -7.83 9.54
CA LYS A 223 -18.10 -7.75 10.98
C LYS A 223 -18.80 -6.53 11.57
N ALA A 224 -19.49 -6.67 12.70
CA ALA A 224 -20.18 -5.57 13.37
C ALA A 224 -19.22 -4.43 13.77
N GLU A 225 -17.99 -4.77 14.13
CA GLU A 225 -16.89 -3.83 14.40
C GLU A 225 -16.22 -3.25 13.12
N TYR A 226 -16.67 -3.67 11.94
CA TYR A 226 -16.21 -3.19 10.63
C TYR A 226 -17.23 -2.28 9.94
N VAL A 227 -18.53 -2.59 10.04
CA VAL A 227 -19.64 -1.77 9.49
C VAL A 227 -19.50 -0.27 9.79
N PRO A 228 -19.28 0.22 11.03
CA PRO A 228 -19.15 1.66 11.29
C PRO A 228 -17.88 2.28 10.66
N ARG A 229 -16.80 1.49 10.49
CA ARG A 229 -15.59 1.94 9.77
C ARG A 229 -15.86 2.06 8.28
N MET A 230 -16.54 1.08 7.67
CA MET A 230 -16.93 1.13 6.27
C MET A 230 -17.95 2.23 5.97
N ASN A 231 -18.93 2.46 6.85
CA ASN A 231 -19.88 3.57 6.70
C ASN A 231 -19.20 4.95 6.73
N ARG A 232 -18.15 5.13 7.56
CA ARG A 232 -17.29 6.32 7.49
C ARG A 232 -16.53 6.38 6.16
N ALA A 233 -15.94 5.26 5.76
CA ALA A 233 -15.08 5.18 4.57
C ALA A 233 -15.81 5.44 3.26
N ILE A 234 -17.04 4.91 3.09
CA ILE A 234 -17.92 5.22 1.96
C ILE A 234 -18.25 6.73 1.94
N ARG A 235 -18.65 7.30 3.07
CA ARG A 235 -19.02 8.72 3.16
C ARG A 235 -17.85 9.65 2.84
N GLU A 236 -16.66 9.34 3.34
CA GLU A 236 -15.46 10.15 3.11
C GLU A 236 -14.93 10.02 1.67
N SER A 237 -14.86 8.81 1.10
CA SER A 237 -14.39 8.66 -0.30
C SER A 237 -15.35 9.25 -1.32
N VAL A 238 -16.67 9.12 -1.12
CA VAL A 238 -17.67 9.77 -1.99
C VAL A 238 -17.55 11.31 -1.93
N ALA A 239 -17.23 11.87 -0.76
CA ALA A 239 -16.96 13.31 -0.62
C ALA A 239 -15.67 13.78 -1.34
N LEU A 240 -14.67 12.90 -1.51
CA LEU A 240 -13.49 13.17 -2.36
C LEU A 240 -13.83 13.08 -3.87
N GLY A 241 -14.84 12.30 -4.24
CA GLY A 241 -15.30 12.11 -5.62
C GLY A 241 -15.32 10.66 -6.11
N LEU A 242 -15.21 9.66 -5.22
CA LEU A 242 -15.52 8.26 -5.57
C LEU A 242 -16.98 8.16 -6.02
N PRO A 243 -17.32 7.45 -7.12
CA PRO A 243 -18.68 7.49 -7.67
C PRO A 243 -19.74 6.99 -6.68
N ALA A 244 -20.67 7.86 -6.30
CA ALA A 244 -21.73 7.53 -5.36
C ALA A 244 -22.59 6.35 -5.84
N LYS A 245 -22.89 6.29 -7.15
CA LYS A 245 -23.59 5.17 -7.77
C LYS A 245 -22.87 3.85 -7.53
N TRP A 246 -21.57 3.76 -7.85
CA TRP A 246 -20.76 2.56 -7.62
C TRP A 246 -20.75 2.16 -6.14
N ALA A 247 -20.62 3.12 -5.20
CA ALA A 247 -20.67 2.82 -3.78
C ALA A 247 -22.03 2.24 -3.32
N GLU A 248 -23.14 2.77 -3.85
CA GLU A 248 -24.50 2.29 -3.54
C GLU A 248 -24.85 0.98 -4.26
N GLU A 249 -24.28 0.69 -5.43
CA GLU A 249 -24.47 -0.57 -6.17
C GLU A 249 -23.56 -1.72 -5.67
N VAL A 250 -22.31 -1.41 -5.29
CA VAL A 250 -21.28 -2.43 -4.97
C VAL A 250 -21.07 -2.60 -3.47
N MET A 251 -20.98 -1.50 -2.71
CA MET A 251 -20.59 -1.58 -1.29
C MET A 251 -21.79 -1.72 -0.35
N ARG A 252 -22.90 -1.01 -0.61
CA ARG A 252 -24.09 -1.04 0.26
C ARG A 252 -24.80 -2.38 0.38
N PRO A 253 -24.92 -3.24 -0.66
CA PRO A 253 -25.53 -4.56 -0.49
C PRO A 253 -24.85 -5.41 0.59
N ALA A 254 -23.55 -5.16 0.84
CA ALA A 254 -22.77 -5.84 1.87
C ALA A 254 -22.54 -5.01 3.15
N ILE A 255 -22.75 -3.68 3.14
CA ILE A 255 -22.52 -2.78 4.29
C ILE A 255 -23.84 -2.10 4.70
N PRO A 256 -24.53 -2.60 5.75
CA PRO A 256 -25.76 -1.99 6.22
C PRO A 256 -25.49 -0.61 6.85
N LEU A 257 -26.50 0.26 6.80
CA LEU A 257 -26.53 1.49 7.59
C LEU A 257 -26.84 1.13 9.06
N ASN A 258 -26.05 1.69 9.98
CA ASN A 258 -26.27 1.61 11.43
C ASN A 258 -27.22 2.71 11.91
#